data_AF-A0A3D4WJY9-F1
#
_entry.id   AF-A0A3D4WJY9-F1
#
_cell.length_a   1.000
_cell.length_b   1.000
_cell.length_c   1.000
_cell.angle_alpha   90.00
_cell.angle_beta   90.00
_cell.angle_gamma   90.00
#
_symmetry.space_group_name_H-M   'P 1'
#
loop_
_entity.id
_entity.type
_entity.pdbx_description
1 polymer ?
#
loop_
_entity_poly.entity_id
_entity_poly.type
_entity_poly.pdbx_seq_one_letter_code
_entity_poly.pdbx_strand_id
1 'polypeptide(L)'
;MTAPRPVLVVDFGAQYAQLIARRVREARVYSEIVPHSMSIDEMMARNPAAIILSGGPSSVYEAGAPQVDAKLFDAGVPVFGICYGFQAMAAALGGTV
;
A
#
# COMPACT_ATOMS: atom_id res chain seq x y z
N MET A 1 0.26 26.34 8.57
CA MET A 1 0.23 24.96 9.09
C MET A 1 0.28 24.04 7.88
N THR A 2 1.30 23.18 7.77
CA THR A 2 1.39 22.20 6.68
C THR A 2 0.28 21.17 6.85
N ALA A 3 -0.44 20.84 5.78
CA ALA A 3 -1.45 19.79 5.83
C ALA A 3 -0.81 18.47 6.33
N PRO A 4 -1.51 17.68 7.17
CA PRO A 4 -0.97 16.41 7.66
C PRO A 4 -0.71 15.47 6.49
N ARG A 5 0.49 14.92 6.41
CA ARG A 5 0.89 13.92 5.41
C ARG A 5 0.24 12.57 5.77
N PRO A 6 -0.65 12.02 4.95
CA PRO A 6 -1.37 10.78 5.28
C PRO A 6 -0.46 9.56 5.18
N VAL A 7 -0.80 8.50 5.92
CA VAL A 7 -0.39 7.14 5.55
C VAL A 7 -1.45 6.56 4.61
N LEU A 8 -1.06 6.17 3.41
CA LEU A 8 -1.96 5.52 2.46
C LEU A 8 -2.00 4.02 2.73
N VAL A 9 -3.18 3.47 2.93
CA VAL A 9 -3.41 2.04 3.04
C VAL A 9 -3.99 1.56 1.72
N VAL A 10 -3.16 0.91 0.91
CA VAL A 10 -3.54 0.36 -0.39
C VAL A 10 -4.33 -0.92 -0.17
N ASP A 11 -5.57 -0.94 -0.62
CA ASP A 11 -6.48 -2.07 -0.47
C ASP A 11 -6.43 -3.02 -1.68
N PHE A 12 -5.93 -4.23 -1.46
CA PHE A 12 -5.93 -5.34 -2.43
C PHE A 12 -7.17 -6.25 -2.29
N GLY A 13 -8.24 -5.75 -1.67
CA GLY A 13 -9.45 -6.53 -1.39
C GLY A 13 -9.38 -7.30 -0.08
N ALA A 14 -8.49 -6.94 0.84
CA ALA A 14 -8.39 -7.60 2.14
C ALA A 14 -9.48 -7.15 3.09
N GLN A 15 -9.96 -8.10 3.89
CA GLN A 15 -10.82 -7.86 5.04
C GLN A 15 -10.21 -6.88 6.07
N TYR A 16 -8.89 -6.68 6.06
CA TYR A 16 -8.15 -5.94 7.09
C TYR A 16 -7.70 -4.53 6.71
N ALA A 17 -7.93 -4.04 5.48
CA ALA A 17 -7.50 -2.68 5.09
C ALA A 17 -8.07 -1.60 6.03
N GLN A 18 -9.35 -1.74 6.41
CA GLN A 18 -10.02 -0.88 7.39
C GLN A 18 -9.38 -0.96 8.79
N LEU A 19 -9.01 -2.16 9.23
CA LEU A 19 -8.37 -2.36 10.52
C LEU A 19 -6.97 -1.74 10.55
N ILE A 20 -6.18 -1.90 9.49
CA ILE A 20 -4.87 -1.28 9.34
C ILE A 20 -5.00 0.25 9.41
N ALA A 21 -5.90 0.83 8.62
CA ALA A 21 -6.16 2.28 8.64
C ALA A 21 -6.56 2.78 10.04
N ARG A 22 -7.39 2.01 10.76
CA ARG A 22 -7.76 2.31 12.16
C ARG A 22 -6.54 2.25 13.09
N ARG A 23 -5.66 1.25 12.99
CA ARG A 23 -4.45 1.16 13.83
C ARG A 23 -3.49 2.32 13.61
N VAL A 24 -3.37 2.80 12.37
CA VAL A 24 -2.60 4.02 12.08
C VAL A 24 -3.20 5.25 12.76
N ARG A 25 -4.54 5.38 12.77
CA ARG A 25 -5.23 6.47 13.47
C ARG A 25 -5.09 6.38 14.99
N GLU A 26 -5.11 5.17 15.55
CA GLU A 26 -4.84 4.93 16.98
C GLU A 26 -3.41 5.32 17.37
N ALA A 27 -2.45 5.22 16.43
CA ALA A 27 -1.09 5.75 16.56
C ALA A 27 -0.99 7.29 16.34
N ARG A 28 -2.12 7.99 16.28
CA ARG A 28 -2.24 9.45 16.10
C ARG A 28 -1.71 9.97 14.75
N VAL A 29 -1.74 9.13 13.71
CA VAL A 29 -1.37 9.52 12.35
C VAL A 29 -2.60 9.48 11.45
N TYR A 30 -2.78 10.49 10.59
CA TYR A 30 -3.87 10.51 9.62
C TYR A 30 -3.66 9.41 8.57
N SER A 31 -4.74 8.70 8.21
CA SER A 31 -4.68 7.62 7.22
C SER A 31 -5.87 7.62 6.27
N GLU A 32 -5.58 7.25 5.03
CA GLU A 32 -6.55 7.11 3.94
C GLU A 32 -6.47 5.70 3.38
N ILE A 33 -7.62 5.13 3.03
CA ILE A 33 -7.66 3.86 2.29
C ILE A 33 -7.80 4.23 0.81
N VAL A 34 -6.94 3.66 -0.02
CA VAL A 34 -6.91 3.88 -1.46
C VAL A 34 -7.01 2.54 -2.19
N PRO A 35 -7.67 2.48 -3.36
CA PRO A 35 -7.70 1.24 -4.14
C PRO A 35 -6.32 0.90 -4.69
N HIS A 36 -6.02 -0.39 -4.86
CA HIS A 36 -4.78 -0.83 -5.50
C HIS A 36 -4.61 -0.37 -6.96
N SER A 37 -5.67 0.11 -7.60
CA SER A 37 -5.66 0.66 -8.96
C SER A 37 -5.27 2.14 -9.02
N MET A 38 -5.11 2.82 -7.88
CA MET A 38 -4.65 4.21 -7.84
C MET A 38 -3.23 4.31 -8.41
N SER A 39 -2.98 5.29 -9.27
CA SER A 39 -1.65 5.48 -9.87
C SER A 39 -0.63 6.00 -8.86
N ILE A 40 0.66 5.76 -9.12
CA ILE A 40 1.75 6.29 -8.28
C ILE A 40 1.69 7.82 -8.23
N ASP A 41 1.40 8.49 -9.35
CA ASP A 41 1.31 9.95 -9.42
C ASP A 41 0.18 10.49 -8.53
N GLU A 42 -0.98 9.84 -8.53
CA GLU A 42 -2.09 10.19 -7.62
C GLU A 42 -1.73 9.93 -6.15
N MET A 43 -1.02 8.82 -5.86
CA MET A 43 -0.52 8.55 -4.50
C MET A 43 0.45 9.63 -4.05
N MET A 44 1.40 10.03 -4.90
CA MET A 44 2.41 11.05 -4.59
C MET A 44 1.82 12.46 -4.50
N ALA A 45 0.78 12.77 -5.28
CA ALA A 45 0.04 14.03 -5.18
C ALA A 45 -0.60 14.24 -3.80
N ARG A 46 -0.88 13.16 -3.05
CA ARG A 46 -1.35 13.23 -1.66
C ARG A 46 -0.23 13.54 -0.65
N ASN A 47 1.03 13.62 -1.09
CA ASN A 47 2.22 13.85 -0.27
C ASN A 47 2.28 12.92 0.96
N PRO A 48 2.24 11.59 0.78
CA PRO A 48 2.10 10.65 1.88
C PRO A 48 3.35 10.60 2.77
N ALA A 49 3.14 10.30 4.05
CA ALA A 49 4.21 10.04 5.00
C ALA A 49 4.75 8.60 4.85
N ALA A 50 3.86 7.65 4.53
CA ALA A 50 4.19 6.26 4.26
C ALA A 50 3.07 5.60 3.45
N ILE A 51 3.36 4.43 2.87
CA ILE A 51 2.40 3.59 2.15
C ILE A 51 2.40 2.21 2.78
N ILE A 52 1.21 1.67 3.06
CA ILE A 52 1.02 0.31 3.54
C ILE A 52 0.30 -0.48 2.45
N LEU A 53 0.94 -1.54 1.96
CA LEU A 53 0.36 -2.51 1.04
C LEU A 53 -0.37 -3.56 1.88
N SER A 54 -1.70 -3.57 1.84
CA SER A 54 -2.50 -4.48 2.66
C SER A 54 -2.38 -5.95 2.20
N GLY A 55 -2.99 -6.86 2.97
CA GLY A 55 -3.16 -8.23 2.52
C GLY A 55 -4.16 -8.34 1.36
N GLY A 56 -4.43 -9.54 0.92
CA GLY A 56 -5.47 -9.84 -0.07
C GLY A 56 -5.91 -11.29 0.09
N PRO A 57 -7.15 -11.65 -0.32
CA PRO A 57 -7.61 -13.03 -0.32
C PRO A 57 -6.95 -13.87 -1.42
N SER A 58 -6.41 -13.20 -2.44
CA SER A 58 -5.83 -13.81 -3.62
C SER A 58 -4.41 -14.32 -3.39
N SER A 59 -4.04 -15.37 -4.13
CA SER A 59 -2.64 -15.74 -4.33
C SER A 59 -2.02 -14.79 -5.37
N VAL A 60 -0.77 -14.35 -5.15
CA VAL A 60 -0.02 -13.54 -6.14
C VAL A 60 0.17 -14.25 -7.50
N TYR A 61 -0.08 -15.56 -7.55
CA TYR A 61 0.09 -16.40 -8.73
C TYR A 61 -1.12 -16.46 -9.66
N GLU A 62 -2.28 -15.94 -9.25
CA GLU A 62 -3.48 -15.98 -10.09
C GLU A 62 -3.39 -15.01 -11.26
N ALA A 63 -3.89 -15.43 -12.43
CA ALA A 63 -3.99 -14.55 -13.58
C ALA A 63 -4.89 -13.35 -13.25
N GLY A 64 -4.34 -12.13 -13.33
CA GLY A 64 -5.03 -10.90 -12.97
C GLY A 64 -4.90 -10.50 -11.48
N ALA A 65 -4.07 -11.21 -10.71
CA ALA A 65 -3.75 -10.83 -9.34
C ALA A 65 -3.18 -9.39 -9.30
N PRO A 66 -3.69 -8.52 -8.40
CA PRO A 66 -3.21 -7.15 -8.27
C PRO A 66 -1.68 -7.03 -8.13
N GLN A 67 -1.05 -6.31 -9.05
CA GLN A 67 0.40 -6.07 -9.02
C GLN A 67 0.72 -4.70 -8.44
N VAL A 68 1.95 -4.55 -7.94
CA VAL A 68 2.54 -3.27 -7.54
C VAL A 68 3.64 -2.93 -8.53
N ASP A 69 3.60 -1.71 -9.08
CA ASP A 69 4.67 -1.22 -9.95
C ASP A 69 5.93 -0.94 -9.12
N ALA A 70 7.07 -1.48 -9.54
CA ALA A 70 8.35 -1.34 -8.87
C ALA A 70 8.76 0.14 -8.66
N LYS A 71 8.32 1.04 -9.55
CA LYS A 71 8.57 2.48 -9.43
C LYS A 71 8.04 3.09 -8.13
N LEU A 72 7.06 2.46 -7.49
CA LEU A 72 6.55 2.89 -6.18
C LEU A 72 7.68 2.92 -5.13
N PHE A 73 8.62 1.97 -5.20
CA PHE A 73 9.71 1.84 -4.24
C PHE A 73 10.84 2.87 -4.49
N ASP A 74 10.90 3.45 -5.69
CA ASP A 74 11.83 4.52 -6.05
C ASP A 74 11.29 5.92 -5.68
N ALA A 75 10.04 6.03 -5.24
CA ALA A 75 9.36 7.31 -4.96
C ALA A 75 9.84 8.03 -3.68
N GLY A 76 10.78 7.45 -2.93
CA GLY A 76 11.35 8.06 -1.73
C GLY A 76 10.40 8.10 -0.51
N VAL A 77 9.30 7.35 -0.57
CA VAL A 77 8.32 7.20 0.53
C VAL A 77 8.46 5.81 1.14
N PRO A 78 8.51 5.67 2.48
CA PRO A 78 8.55 4.36 3.13
C PRO A 78 7.33 3.49 2.75
N VAL A 79 7.59 2.25 2.35
CA VAL A 79 6.56 1.26 1.99
C VAL A 79 6.63 0.06 2.94
N PHE A 80 5.48 -0.37 3.46
CA PHE A 80 5.38 -1.55 4.31
C PHE A 80 4.35 -2.54 3.74
N GLY A 81 4.81 -3.74 3.36
CA GLY A 81 3.94 -4.80 2.85
C GLY A 81 3.51 -5.80 3.93
N ILE A 82 2.22 -6.15 3.93
CA ILE A 82 1.65 -7.14 4.87
C ILE A 82 1.07 -8.31 4.08
N CYS A 83 1.56 -9.53 4.35
CA CYS A 83 1.10 -10.76 3.70
C CYS A 83 1.15 -10.62 2.15
N TYR A 84 0.00 -10.58 1.46
CA TYR A 84 -0.07 -10.34 0.03
C TYR A 84 0.73 -9.10 -0.42
N GLY A 85 0.62 -7.97 0.30
CA GLY A 85 1.38 -6.77 -0.03
C GLY A 85 2.90 -6.96 0.06
N PHE A 86 3.37 -7.85 0.94
CA PHE A 86 4.78 -8.23 1.00
C PHE A 86 5.18 -9.13 -0.17
N GLN A 87 4.32 -10.07 -0.55
CA GLN A 87 4.53 -10.93 -1.72
C GLN A 87 4.58 -10.13 -3.02
N ALA A 88 3.65 -9.19 -3.21
CA ALA A 88 3.63 -8.30 -4.36
C ALA A 88 4.89 -7.41 -4.42
N MET A 89 5.35 -6.91 -3.28
CA MET A 89 6.62 -6.17 -3.18
C MET A 89 7.81 -7.05 -3.56
N ALA A 90 7.90 -8.28 -3.04
CA ALA A 90 8.99 -9.19 -3.36
C ALA A 90 9.03 -9.52 -4.87
N ALA A 91 7.88 -9.81 -5.47
CA ALA A 91 7.77 -10.08 -6.91
C ALA A 91 8.15 -8.85 -7.77
N ALA A 92 7.65 -7.66 -7.42
CA ALA A 92 7.94 -6.41 -8.14
C ALA A 92 9.43 -6.05 -8.14
N LEU A 93 10.15 -6.42 -7.07
CA LEU A 93 11.59 -6.18 -6.92
C LEU A 93 12.46 -7.34 -7.47
N GLY A 94 11.88 -8.28 -8.21
CA GLY A 94 12.60 -9.38 -8.86
C GLY A 94 12.88 -10.59 -7.97
N GLY A 95 12.23 -10.66 -6.81
CA GLY A 95 12.26 -11.83 -5.92
C GLY A 95 11.38 -12.97 -6.41
N THR A 96 11.44 -14.11 -5.70
CA THR A 96 10.58 -15.29 -5.91
C THR A 96 9.80 -15.55 -4.60
N VAL A 97 8.50 -15.84 -4.71
CA VAL A 97 7.56 -15.89 -3.57
C VAL A 97 7.14 -17.31 -3.19
#